data_AF-A0A8S9DLZ1-F1
#
_entry.id   AF-A0A8S9DLZ1-F1
#
_cell.length_a   1.000
_cell.length_b   1.000
_cell.length_c   1.000
_cell.angle_alpha   90.00
_cell.angle_beta   90.00
_cell.angle_gamma   90.00
#
_symmetry.space_group_name_H-M   'P 1'
#
loop_
_entity.id
_entity.type
_entity.pdbx_description
1 polymer ?
#
loop_
_entity_poly.entity_id
_entity_poly.type
_entity_poly.pdbx_seq_one_letter_code
_entity_poly.pdbx_strand_id
1 'polypeptide(L)' 'MANLIPTNVADEFRRLLAESRGFKAKRAAARRWVYTILVGRFTANWWDKNSEKLLSEMKVIEGEVLG' A
#
# COMPACT_ATOMS: atom_id res chain seq x y z
N MET A 1 -10.25 -5.38 -14.03
CA MET A 1 -9.88 -3.98 -13.67
C MET A 1 -8.38 -3.95 -13.42
N ALA A 2 -7.66 -2.96 -13.97
CA ALA A 2 -6.22 -2.83 -13.72
C ALA A 2 -5.94 -2.40 -12.26
N ASN A 3 -4.87 -2.90 -11.65
CA ASN A 3 -4.43 -2.49 -10.31
C ASN A 3 -3.96 -1.02 -10.35
N LEU A 4 -4.27 -0.26 -9.30
CA LEU A 4 -3.83 1.12 -9.15
C LEU A 4 -2.47 1.24 -8.46
N ILE A 5 -2.12 0.27 -7.61
CA ILE A 5 -0.78 0.19 -7.03
C ILE A 5 0.15 -0.39 -8.11
N PRO A 6 1.16 0.36 -8.58
CA PRO A 6 2.13 -0.15 -9.54
C PRO A 6 2.90 -1.34 -8.96
N THR A 7 3.28 -2.31 -9.79
CA THR A 7 3.94 -3.56 -9.36
C THR A 7 5.15 -3.30 -8.46
N ASN A 8 6.03 -2.36 -8.84
CA ASN A 8 7.21 -2.02 -8.05
C ASN A 8 6.88 -1.46 -6.66
N VAL A 9 5.74 -0.76 -6.51
CA VAL A 9 5.26 -0.26 -5.21
C VAL A 9 4.63 -1.40 -4.42
N ALA A 10 3.90 -2.30 -5.07
CA ALA A 10 3.31 -3.47 -4.44
C ALA A 10 4.38 -4.43 -3.89
N ASP A 11 5.45 -4.68 -4.64
CA ASP A 11 6.54 -5.58 -4.23
C ASP A 11 7.30 -5.04 -3.02
N GLU A 12 7.60 -3.74 -3.02
CA GLU A 12 8.25 -3.09 -1.88
C GLU A 12 7.31 -3.02 -0.67
N PHE A 13 6.00 -2.79 -0.89
CA PHE A 13 5.01 -2.87 0.19
C PHE A 13 4.96 -4.26 0.82
N ARG A 14 5.01 -5.34 0.02
CA ARG A 14 5.11 -6.72 0.52
C ARG A 14 6.37 -6.93 1.35
N ARG A 15 7.53 -6.43 0.91
CA ARG A 15 8.79 -6.49 1.67
C ARG A 15 8.65 -5.82 3.03
N LEU A 16 8.12 -4.60 3.07
CA LEU A 16 7.91 -3.84 4.31
C LEU A 16 6.91 -4.53 5.25
N LEU A 17 5.86 -5.16 4.71
CA LEU A 17 4.91 -5.95 5.48
C LEU A 17 5.54 -7.21 6.08
N ALA A 18 6.37 -7.94 5.33
CA ALA A 18 7.10 -9.09 5.86
C ALA A 18 8.04 -8.68 7.01
N GLU A 19 8.78 -7.59 6.83
CA GLU A 19 9.64 -6.99 7.87
C GLU A 19 8.85 -6.46 9.08
N SER A 20 7.55 -6.17 8.89
CA SER A 20 6.67 -5.77 9.97
C SER A 20 6.45 -6.88 10.99
N ARG A 21 6.62 -8.17 10.62
CA ARG A 21 6.34 -9.34 11.49
C ARG A 21 4.98 -9.26 12.19
N GLY A 22 3.98 -8.67 11.54
CA GLY A 22 2.63 -8.46 12.09
C GLY A 22 2.50 -7.28 13.07
N PHE A 23 3.57 -6.58 13.42
CA PHE A 23 3.52 -5.42 14.32
C PHE A 23 2.69 -4.28 13.72
N LYS A 24 1.61 -3.89 14.41
CA LYS A 24 0.64 -2.87 13.95
C LYS A 24 1.31 -1.54 13.56
N ALA A 25 2.28 -1.06 14.35
CA ALA A 25 2.99 0.19 14.08
C ALA A 25 3.78 0.13 12.76
N LYS A 26 4.47 -0.99 12.49
CA LYS A 26 5.24 -1.18 11.26
C LYS A 26 4.32 -1.36 10.04
N ARG A 27 3.18 -2.05 10.19
CA ARG A 27 2.15 -2.12 9.14
C ARG A 27 1.61 -0.74 8.77
N ALA A 28 1.34 0.11 9.78
CA ALA A 28 0.91 1.49 9.55
C ALA A 28 1.99 2.31 8.82
N ALA A 29 3.26 2.12 9.17
CA ALA A 29 4.38 2.75 8.47
C ALA A 29 4.46 2.28 7.00
N ALA A 30 4.29 0.99 6.72
CA ALA A 30 4.27 0.44 5.36
C ALA A 30 3.14 1.05 4.51
N ARG A 31 1.92 1.18 5.06
CA ARG A 31 0.82 1.88 4.36
C ARG A 31 1.12 3.35 4.09
N ARG A 32 1.72 4.04 5.07
CA ARG A 32 2.12 5.45 4.91
C ARG A 32 3.19 5.62 3.84
N TRP A 33 4.09 4.64 3.69
CA TRP A 33 5.06 4.62 2.60
C TRP A 33 4.36 4.55 1.24
N VAL A 34 3.39 3.64 1.04
CA VAL A 34 2.59 3.56 -0.21
C VAL A 34 1.90 4.88 -0.51
N TYR A 35 1.24 5.48 0.49
CA TYR A 35 0.62 6.81 0.37
C TYR A 35 1.63 7.86 -0.11
N THR A 36 2.78 7.93 0.53
CA THR A 36 3.81 8.93 0.23
C THR A 36 4.32 8.79 -1.21
N ILE A 37 4.58 7.57 -1.66
CA ILE A 37 5.04 7.30 -3.03
C ILE A 37 3.97 7.65 -4.07
N LEU A 38 2.72 7.24 -3.84
CA LEU A 38 1.65 7.47 -4.81
C LEU A 38 1.22 8.94 -4.85
N VAL A 39 1.16 9.63 -3.71
CA VAL A 39 0.89 11.08 -3.69
C VAL A 39 2.04 11.87 -4.30
N GLY A 40 3.29 11.48 -4.06
CA GLY A 40 4.44 12.12 -4.70
C GLY A 40 4.42 11.99 -6.23
N ARG A 41 3.90 10.87 -6.75
CA ARG A 41 3.82 10.60 -8.19
C ARG A 41 2.57 11.16 -8.87
N PHE A 42 1.41 11.10 -8.21
CA PHE A 42 0.10 11.34 -8.82
C PHE A 42 -0.69 12.47 -8.18
N THR A 43 -0.17 13.10 -7.11
CA THR A 43 -0.82 14.13 -6.27
C THR A 43 -1.87 13.59 -5.30
N ALA A 44 -2.18 14.40 -4.27
CA ALA A 44 -3.19 14.09 -3.27
C ALA A 44 -4.60 13.99 -3.87
N ASN A 45 -4.95 14.87 -4.83
CA ASN A 45 -6.25 14.86 -5.49
C ASN A 45 -6.52 13.55 -6.23
N TRP A 46 -5.48 12.96 -6.84
CA TRP A 46 -5.61 11.64 -7.47
C TRP A 46 -5.80 10.54 -6.43
N TRP A 47 -5.04 10.58 -5.32
CA TRP A 47 -5.21 9.65 -4.22
C TRP A 47 -6.65 9.66 -3.70
N ASP A 48 -7.20 10.84 -3.40
CA ASP A 48 -8.53 10.96 -2.79
C ASP A 48 -9.62 10.33 -3.66
N LYS A 49 -9.56 10.56 -4.98
CA LYS A 49 -10.48 9.97 -5.98
C LYS A 49 -10.37 8.44 -6.08
N ASN A 50 -9.24 7.87 -5.70
CA ASN A 50 -8.92 6.45 -5.86
C ASN A 50 -8.75 5.71 -4.52
N SER A 51 -8.93 6.40 -3.41
CA SER A 51 -8.53 5.95 -2.06
C SER A 51 -9.20 4.65 -1.66
N GLU A 52 -10.48 4.48 -1.97
CA GLU A 52 -11.25 3.25 -1.67
C GLU A 52 -10.62 2.02 -2.33
N LYS A 53 -10.30 2.11 -3.63
CA LYS A 53 -9.68 1.01 -4.37
C LYS A 53 -8.25 0.75 -3.91
N LEU A 54 -7.47 1.80 -3.67
CA LEU A 54 -6.10 1.67 -3.14
C LEU A 54 -6.08 1.00 -1.76
N LEU A 55 -7.02 1.33 -0.88
CA LEU A 55 -7.19 0.70 0.43
C LEU A 55 -7.59 -0.77 0.31
N SER A 56 -8.48 -1.09 -0.64
CA SER A 56 -8.85 -2.47 -0.95
C SER A 56 -7.65 -3.29 -1.45
N GLU A 57 -6.90 -2.77 -2.42
CA GLU A 57 -5.69 -3.42 -2.95
C GLU A 57 -4.63 -3.63 -1.85
N MET A 58 -4.39 -2.62 -1.00
CA MET A 58 -3.48 -2.78 0.15
C MET A 58 -3.97 -3.86 1.12
N LYS A 59 -5.27 -3.95 1.38
CA LYS A 59 -5.84 -4.97 2.28
C LYS A 59 -5.66 -6.39 1.74
N VAL A 60 -5.81 -6.57 0.42
CA VAL A 60 -5.54 -7.87 -0.24
C VAL A 60 -4.07 -8.25 -0.04
N ILE A 61 -3.13 -7.35 -0.33
CA ILE A 61 -1.70 -7.60 -0.15
C ILE A 61 -1.36 -7.89 1.33
N GLU A 62 -1.95 -7.15 2.27
CA GLU A 62 -1.78 -7.42 3.70
C GLU A 62 -2.26 -8.82 4.09
N GLY A 63 -3.37 -9.29 3.52
CA GLY A 63 -3.88 -10.65 3.72
C GLY A 63 -2.99 -11.74 3.11
N GLU A 64 -2.39 -11.49 1.94
CA GLU A 64 -1.45 -12.41 1.28
C GLU A 64 -0.16 -12.61 2.10
N VAL A 65 0.32 -11.56 2.78
CA VAL A 65 1.62 -11.56 3.45
C VAL A 65 1.53 -11.92 4.94
N LEU A 66 0.43 -11.57 5.60
CA LEU A 66 0.27 -11.70 7.06
C LEU A 66 -0.82 -12.70 7.48
N GLY A 67 -1.63 -13.18 6.54
CA GLY A 67 -2.60 -14.25 6.77
C GLY A 67 -1.93 -15.62 6.77
#